data_AF-A0A7X8VYR9-F1
#
_entry.id   AF-A0A7X8VYR9-F1
#
_cell.length_a   1.000
_cell.length_b   1.000
_cell.length_c   1.000
_cell.angle_alpha   90.00
_cell.angle_beta   90.00
_cell.angle_gamma   90.00
#
_symmetry.space_group_name_H-M   'P 1'
#
loop_
_entity.id
_entity.type
_entity.pdbx_description
1 polymer ?
#
loop_
_entity_poly.entity_id
_entity_poly.type
_entity_poly.pdbx_seq_one_letter_code
_entity_poly.pdbx_strand_id
1 'polypeptide(L)'
;NIAGRLRQAGVPGYVTAMGYGHYPNPPQTVSLPDNVLIMVSVRGPWAENIPTARAEGDQRIKIWTDFTGRKPWLWNATYKYGGLELPDIPPTTPRIIGKYYARQAGSISGTFMESESDHWIFSYLNYYSMAKSTWDNTLDPDALVDEHHHKMFGPAAVPMGKFFDRIEELWLTRISGRTVETRLGFEAIPPSDNELWEQIYSPAEFEQFDQWFDAAAKLSAGHPEEARRVDYFRRHFLGQIKRGAERYQRLCSSLQDLQFQVQALSDGETIVLDGKPDEAAWQPERAHYLLPLESEKGEVATTLMFRYDQQYLYLGAVCSEPKMDQVVANMREHDNSNIWTDSVLEVFLNPSADRCNYFHWMINSLGYVYDAKSVRQDTRSQHDPGWNAGARIQVARGEQSWSVEMAIPLSALPDLKADGFPANVVRFRVLSEKPEVRMYSLSPYVKSFHDLEYYGTMVLTPQLPASLSLLNNGDFRAGQRGASFGDWHSGDIEAVPPKGDIISLDQQYFRVGGQSLRIQSDGSKPHGVTQYLPQLKPNRTYHITFQVRCENIVPNKKGGGAVVNYGDVRNNWYPNNWYTGTMPWTRQGFLFKTGPETNQDPKRKAWLRLAIYSATGTVWFDDLQMREVTE
;
A
#
# COMPACT_ATOMS: atom_id res chain seq x y z
N ASN A 1 38.55 -15.99 -24.11
CA ASN A 1 37.55 -16.13 -23.00
C ASN A 1 38.23 -16.88 -21.84
N ILE A 2 37.66 -16.84 -20.63
CA ILE A 2 38.23 -17.52 -19.45
C ILE A 2 38.25 -19.05 -19.59
N ALA A 3 37.19 -19.62 -20.17
CA ALA A 3 37.04 -21.06 -20.37
C ALA A 3 38.17 -21.67 -21.23
N GLY A 4 38.56 -21.00 -22.31
CA GLY A 4 39.66 -21.39 -23.18
C GLY A 4 41.03 -21.28 -22.49
N ARG A 5 41.22 -20.27 -21.64
CA ARG A 5 42.46 -20.14 -20.84
C ARG A 5 42.57 -21.26 -19.81
N LEU A 6 41.48 -21.61 -19.13
CA LEU A 6 41.44 -22.73 -18.19
C LEU A 6 41.77 -24.06 -18.88
N ARG A 7 41.20 -24.27 -20.08
CA ARG A 7 41.51 -25.43 -20.92
C ARG A 7 42.99 -25.48 -21.32
N GLN A 8 43.54 -24.37 -21.82
CA GLN A 8 44.95 -24.28 -22.19
C GLN A 8 45.90 -24.50 -21.00
N ALA A 9 45.49 -24.09 -19.81
CA ALA A 9 46.25 -24.30 -18.58
C ALA A 9 46.05 -25.69 -17.94
N GLY A 10 45.24 -26.57 -18.54
CA GLY A 10 44.97 -27.92 -18.01
C GLY A 10 44.16 -27.94 -16.71
N VAL A 11 43.43 -26.87 -16.38
CA VAL A 11 42.57 -26.81 -15.19
C VAL A 11 41.31 -27.63 -15.44
N PRO A 12 41.02 -28.67 -14.64
CA PRO A 12 39.84 -29.52 -14.83
C PRO A 12 38.55 -28.77 -14.46
N GLY A 13 37.45 -29.14 -15.11
CA GLY A 13 36.10 -28.66 -14.79
C GLY A 13 35.41 -27.90 -15.91
N TYR A 14 34.24 -27.34 -15.58
CA TYR A 14 33.40 -26.58 -16.50
C TYR A 14 33.23 -25.14 -16.02
N VAL A 15 33.11 -24.21 -16.96
CA VAL A 15 32.63 -22.85 -16.69
C VAL A 15 31.13 -22.83 -16.99
N THR A 16 30.33 -22.31 -16.07
CA THR A 16 28.90 -22.07 -16.32
C THR A 16 28.71 -20.64 -16.82
N ALA A 17 27.82 -20.46 -17.79
CA ALA A 17 27.35 -19.17 -18.24
C ALA A 17 25.84 -19.23 -18.47
N MET A 18 25.18 -18.08 -18.58
CA MET A 18 23.73 -17.99 -18.65
C MET A 18 23.30 -17.12 -19.83
N GLY A 19 22.26 -17.56 -20.57
CA GLY A 19 21.47 -16.67 -21.42
C GLY A 19 20.34 -16.06 -20.58
N TYR A 20 20.40 -14.75 -20.32
CA TYR A 20 19.44 -14.04 -19.45
C TYR A 20 19.17 -12.61 -19.95
N GLY A 21 18.00 -12.07 -19.59
CA GLY A 21 17.64 -10.67 -19.78
C GLY A 21 17.94 -10.15 -21.19
N HIS A 22 18.85 -9.17 -21.28
CA HIS A 22 19.22 -8.49 -22.54
C HIS A 22 20.13 -9.30 -23.47
N TYR A 23 20.58 -10.50 -23.08
CA TYR A 23 21.40 -11.41 -23.90
C TYR A 23 20.83 -12.84 -23.92
N PRO A 24 19.57 -13.04 -24.32
CA PRO A 24 18.89 -14.33 -24.19
C PRO A 24 19.31 -15.36 -25.24
N ASN A 25 19.94 -14.91 -26.34
CA ASN A 25 20.28 -15.73 -27.50
C ASN A 25 21.79 -15.98 -27.61
N PRO A 26 22.21 -17.06 -28.29
CA PRO A 26 23.63 -17.32 -28.54
C PRO A 26 24.34 -16.16 -29.27
N PRO A 27 25.63 -15.96 -29.00
CA PRO A 27 26.43 -14.98 -29.72
C PRO A 27 26.55 -15.36 -31.20
N GLN A 28 26.42 -14.37 -32.10
CA GLN A 28 26.49 -14.60 -33.55
C GLN A 28 27.92 -14.74 -34.10
N THR A 29 28.92 -14.25 -33.36
CA THR A 29 30.30 -14.08 -33.86
C THR A 29 31.33 -14.95 -33.15
N VAL A 30 30.92 -15.74 -32.15
CA VAL A 30 31.86 -16.50 -31.28
C VAL A 30 31.34 -17.90 -31.04
N SER A 31 32.20 -18.91 -31.20
CA SER A 31 31.94 -20.29 -30.76
C SER A 31 32.30 -20.47 -29.27
N LEU A 32 31.49 -21.26 -28.55
CA LEU A 32 31.82 -21.62 -27.16
C LEU A 32 32.76 -22.83 -27.10
N PRO A 33 33.77 -22.80 -26.21
CA PRO A 33 34.52 -24.01 -25.87
C PRO A 33 33.62 -25.12 -25.29
N ASP A 34 33.99 -26.37 -25.54
CA ASP A 34 33.33 -27.57 -25.02
C ASP A 34 33.34 -27.70 -23.49
N ASN A 35 34.14 -26.91 -22.77
CA ASN A 35 34.13 -26.82 -21.31
C ASN A 35 33.22 -25.70 -20.77
N VAL A 36 32.31 -25.17 -21.59
CA VAL A 36 31.26 -24.24 -21.16
C VAL A 36 29.91 -24.96 -21.10
N LEU A 37 29.22 -24.84 -19.96
CA LEU A 37 27.84 -25.28 -19.78
C LEU A 37 26.93 -24.05 -19.75
N ILE A 38 25.85 -24.09 -20.54
CA ILE A 38 24.91 -22.97 -20.63
C ILE A 38 23.66 -23.26 -19.81
N MET A 39 23.38 -22.34 -18.89
CA MET A 39 22.07 -22.17 -18.28
C MET A 39 21.21 -21.29 -19.17
N VAL A 40 19.94 -21.65 -19.38
CA VAL A 40 19.01 -20.85 -20.17
C VAL A 40 17.88 -20.40 -19.28
N SER A 41 17.69 -19.09 -19.19
CA SER A 41 16.51 -18.54 -18.53
C SER A 41 15.31 -18.63 -19.44
N VAL A 42 14.28 -19.32 -18.97
CA VAL A 42 12.97 -19.34 -19.60
C VAL A 42 11.90 -19.18 -18.53
N ARG A 43 10.75 -18.67 -18.94
CA ARG A 43 9.60 -18.41 -18.05
C ARG A 43 9.16 -19.65 -17.28
N GLY A 44 9.35 -20.84 -17.85
CA GLY A 44 9.21 -22.10 -17.12
C GLY A 44 7.75 -22.53 -16.95
N PRO A 45 7.40 -23.21 -15.84
CA PRO A 45 6.13 -23.88 -15.65
C PRO A 45 4.86 -23.07 -15.94
N TRP A 46 4.78 -21.81 -15.49
CA TRP A 46 3.57 -21.02 -15.69
C TRP A 46 3.29 -20.67 -17.16
N ALA A 47 4.29 -20.77 -18.03
CA ALA A 47 4.10 -20.58 -19.47
C ALA A 47 3.35 -21.76 -20.12
N GLU A 48 3.25 -22.93 -19.49
CA GLU A 48 2.48 -24.06 -20.04
C GLU A 48 1.02 -23.71 -20.32
N ASN A 49 0.43 -22.77 -19.56
CA ASN A 49 -0.93 -22.31 -19.74
C ASN A 49 -1.07 -21.21 -20.82
N ILE A 50 0.04 -20.79 -21.44
CA ILE A 50 0.09 -19.69 -22.40
C ILE A 50 0.82 -20.18 -23.67
N PRO A 51 0.10 -20.65 -24.71
CA PRO A 51 0.71 -21.31 -25.87
C PRO A 51 1.85 -20.55 -26.55
N THR A 52 1.72 -19.21 -26.67
CA THR A 52 2.75 -18.34 -27.26
C THR A 52 4.01 -18.28 -26.39
N ALA A 53 3.86 -18.04 -25.09
CA ALA A 53 4.99 -18.02 -24.15
C ALA A 53 5.66 -19.40 -24.02
N ARG A 54 4.88 -20.48 -24.09
CA ARG A 54 5.41 -21.85 -24.15
C ARG A 54 6.30 -22.04 -25.38
N ALA A 55 5.80 -21.66 -26.56
CA ALA A 55 6.53 -21.80 -27.81
C ALA A 55 7.82 -20.98 -27.82
N GLU A 56 7.80 -19.76 -27.27
CA GLU A 56 8.99 -18.91 -27.12
C GLU A 56 10.06 -19.60 -26.24
N GLY A 57 9.65 -20.13 -25.09
CA GLY A 57 10.54 -20.87 -24.18
C GLY A 57 11.14 -22.10 -24.84
N ASP A 58 10.31 -22.91 -25.51
CA ASP A 58 10.74 -24.11 -26.24
C ASP A 58 11.74 -23.76 -27.35
N GLN A 59 11.47 -22.70 -28.12
CA GLN A 59 12.37 -22.23 -29.16
C GLN A 59 13.71 -21.75 -28.56
N ARG A 60 13.68 -21.06 -27.42
CA ARG A 60 14.90 -20.61 -26.74
C ARG A 60 15.77 -21.78 -26.28
N ILE A 61 15.16 -22.81 -25.69
CA ILE A 61 15.86 -24.05 -25.31
C ILE A 61 16.47 -24.72 -26.55
N LYS A 62 15.70 -24.81 -27.64
CA LYS A 62 16.17 -25.44 -28.88
C LYS A 62 17.36 -24.70 -29.49
N ILE A 63 17.30 -23.38 -29.60
CA ILE A 63 18.38 -22.55 -30.18
C ILE A 63 19.70 -22.78 -29.43
N TRP A 64 19.66 -22.82 -28.09
CA TRP A 64 20.85 -23.11 -27.28
C TRP A 64 21.32 -24.56 -27.40
N THR A 65 20.40 -25.51 -27.55
CA THR A 65 20.73 -26.92 -27.80
C THR A 65 21.44 -27.09 -29.14
N ASP A 66 20.92 -26.48 -30.20
CA ASP A 66 21.52 -26.51 -31.54
C ASP A 66 22.90 -25.84 -31.55
N PHE A 67 23.04 -24.71 -30.84
CA PHE A 67 24.30 -23.95 -30.78
C PHE A 67 25.40 -24.67 -30.00
N THR A 68 25.07 -25.32 -28.88
CA THR A 68 26.06 -25.98 -28.02
C THR A 68 26.25 -27.47 -28.32
N GLY A 69 25.32 -28.07 -29.09
CA GLY A 69 25.25 -29.52 -29.28
C GLY A 69 24.91 -30.29 -28.00
N ARG A 70 24.42 -29.63 -26.95
CA ARG A 70 24.13 -30.20 -25.63
C ARG A 70 22.83 -29.66 -25.07
N LYS A 71 22.14 -30.46 -24.25
CA LYS A 71 20.94 -30.01 -23.54
C LYS A 71 21.32 -28.96 -22.49
N PRO A 72 20.73 -27.75 -22.51
CA PRO A 72 20.98 -26.77 -21.46
C PRO A 72 20.36 -27.21 -20.13
N TRP A 73 20.82 -26.60 -19.04
CA TRP A 73 20.08 -26.60 -17.78
C TRP A 73 19.31 -25.29 -17.65
N LEU A 74 18.20 -25.28 -16.92
CA LEU A 74 17.29 -24.15 -16.92
C LEU A 74 17.40 -23.30 -15.66
N TRP A 75 17.13 -22.01 -15.81
CA TRP A 75 16.66 -21.14 -14.74
C TRP A 75 15.18 -20.85 -15.00
N ASN A 76 14.30 -21.24 -14.08
CA ASN A 76 12.86 -21.03 -14.18
C ASN A 76 12.36 -20.13 -13.07
N ALA A 77 11.63 -19.08 -13.45
CA ALA A 77 11.00 -18.15 -12.54
C ALA A 77 9.58 -18.64 -12.18
N THR A 78 9.46 -19.32 -11.04
CA THR A 78 8.19 -19.79 -10.45
C THR A 78 7.96 -19.13 -9.09
N TYR A 79 8.19 -17.82 -9.04
CA TYR A 79 8.11 -16.99 -7.84
C TYR A 79 7.37 -15.68 -8.12
N LYS A 80 7.08 -14.96 -7.04
CA LYS A 80 6.35 -13.69 -7.08
C LYS A 80 7.26 -12.55 -7.54
N TYR A 81 7.39 -12.36 -8.85
CA TYR A 81 8.18 -11.29 -9.45
C TYR A 81 7.46 -10.58 -10.59
N GLY A 82 7.84 -9.32 -10.85
CA GLY A 82 7.44 -8.59 -12.05
C GLY A 82 6.00 -8.10 -11.97
N GLY A 83 5.60 -7.61 -10.79
CA GLY A 83 4.24 -7.22 -10.44
C GLY A 83 3.46 -8.32 -9.71
N LEU A 84 3.98 -9.54 -9.63
CA LEU A 84 3.37 -10.67 -8.93
C LEU A 84 3.74 -10.76 -7.44
N GLU A 85 4.42 -9.75 -6.90
CA GLU A 85 4.75 -9.55 -5.48
C GLU A 85 3.50 -9.32 -4.61
N LEU A 86 2.51 -10.21 -4.70
CA LEU A 86 1.21 -10.15 -4.05
C LEU A 86 1.29 -10.82 -2.67
N PRO A 87 1.30 -10.08 -1.56
CA PRO A 87 1.41 -10.66 -0.22
C PRO A 87 0.18 -11.52 0.10
N ASP A 88 0.40 -12.62 0.81
CA ASP A 88 -0.61 -13.58 1.27
C ASP A 88 -1.35 -14.35 0.17
N ILE A 89 -0.94 -14.21 -1.09
CA ILE A 89 -1.52 -14.96 -2.20
C ILE A 89 -0.64 -16.16 -2.57
N PRO A 90 -1.13 -17.40 -2.56
CA PRO A 90 -0.30 -18.57 -2.82
C PRO A 90 0.06 -18.76 -4.31
N PRO A 91 1.35 -18.87 -4.70
CA PRO A 91 1.77 -19.28 -6.04
C PRO A 91 1.78 -20.80 -6.20
N THR A 92 0.85 -21.51 -5.55
CA THR A 92 0.80 -22.98 -5.49
C THR A 92 0.32 -23.55 -6.81
N THR A 93 1.22 -24.17 -7.57
CA THR A 93 0.99 -24.66 -8.94
C THR A 93 1.65 -26.02 -9.19
N PRO A 94 1.46 -27.02 -8.32
CA PRO A 94 2.22 -28.27 -8.39
C PRO A 94 1.95 -29.08 -9.65
N ARG A 95 0.73 -29.09 -10.20
CA ARG A 95 0.42 -29.92 -11.38
C ARG A 95 1.11 -29.37 -12.62
N ILE A 96 1.03 -28.06 -12.86
CA ILE A 96 1.66 -27.43 -14.03
C ILE A 96 3.18 -27.53 -13.97
N ILE A 97 3.77 -27.46 -12.77
CA ILE A 97 5.21 -27.66 -12.54
C ILE A 97 5.63 -29.06 -12.96
N GLY A 98 4.93 -30.09 -12.50
CA GLY A 98 5.25 -31.46 -12.87
C GLY A 98 5.07 -31.70 -14.37
N LYS A 99 4.00 -31.18 -14.97
CA LYS A 99 3.72 -31.26 -16.42
C LYS A 99 4.83 -30.64 -17.26
N TYR A 100 5.30 -29.45 -16.87
CA TYR A 100 6.40 -28.77 -17.53
C TYR A 100 7.67 -29.63 -17.55
N TYR A 101 8.10 -30.14 -16.39
CA TYR A 101 9.34 -30.91 -16.31
C TYR A 101 9.25 -32.29 -16.97
N ALA A 102 8.10 -32.97 -16.87
CA ALA A 102 7.85 -34.21 -17.61
C ALA A 102 7.97 -33.99 -19.12
N ARG A 103 7.37 -32.89 -19.64
CA ARG A 103 7.44 -32.53 -21.06
C ARG A 103 8.86 -32.16 -21.51
N GLN A 104 9.60 -31.43 -20.69
CA GLN A 104 10.94 -30.94 -21.02
C GLN A 104 12.07 -31.95 -20.80
N ALA A 105 11.79 -33.12 -20.23
CA ALA A 105 12.80 -34.13 -19.89
C ALA A 105 13.72 -34.51 -21.08
N GLY A 106 13.18 -34.51 -22.30
CA GLY A 106 13.93 -34.75 -23.53
C GLY A 106 14.89 -33.62 -23.92
N SER A 107 14.63 -32.38 -23.48
CA SER A 107 15.26 -31.15 -23.98
C SER A 107 16.28 -30.53 -23.02
N ILE A 108 16.28 -30.94 -21.75
CA ILE A 108 17.09 -30.31 -20.70
C ILE A 108 18.00 -31.32 -19.97
N SER A 109 19.03 -30.82 -19.30
CA SER A 109 19.95 -31.61 -18.46
C SER A 109 19.82 -31.33 -16.95
N GLY A 110 19.03 -30.33 -16.58
CA GLY A 110 18.78 -29.96 -15.19
C GLY A 110 17.95 -28.67 -15.08
N THR A 111 17.59 -28.28 -13.87
CA THR A 111 16.82 -27.06 -13.60
C THR A 111 17.19 -26.46 -12.25
N PHE A 112 17.14 -25.13 -12.18
CA PHE A 112 17.01 -24.34 -10.98
C PHE A 112 15.65 -23.63 -11.05
N MET A 113 14.80 -23.86 -10.05
CA MET A 113 13.49 -23.18 -9.93
C MET A 113 13.61 -22.11 -8.85
N GLU A 114 13.65 -20.86 -9.30
CA GLU A 114 13.49 -19.68 -8.43
C GLU A 114 12.01 -19.62 -8.00
N SER A 115 11.76 -19.57 -6.69
CA SER A 115 10.44 -19.92 -6.13
C SER A 115 10.12 -19.26 -4.79
N GLU A 116 10.73 -18.12 -4.52
CA GLU A 116 10.56 -17.32 -3.32
C GLU A 116 9.09 -16.99 -3.09
N SER A 117 8.67 -17.17 -1.85
CA SER A 117 7.32 -16.85 -1.39
C SER A 117 7.42 -16.30 0.02
N ASP A 118 6.55 -15.34 0.33
CA ASP A 118 6.37 -14.72 1.65
C ASP A 118 5.96 -15.74 2.72
N HIS A 119 5.34 -16.85 2.32
CA HIS A 119 5.05 -17.98 3.19
C HIS A 119 5.53 -19.28 2.57
N TRP A 120 6.41 -20.00 3.29
CA TRP A 120 6.95 -21.29 2.83
C TRP A 120 5.86 -22.32 2.51
N ILE A 121 4.77 -22.32 3.30
CA ILE A 121 3.63 -23.24 3.13
C ILE A 121 2.91 -23.06 1.79
N PHE A 122 3.06 -21.93 1.10
CA PHE A 122 2.47 -21.75 -0.22
C PHE A 122 3.25 -22.45 -1.34
N SER A 123 4.53 -22.74 -1.15
CA SER A 123 5.38 -23.31 -2.20
C SER A 123 5.83 -24.75 -1.92
N TYR A 124 5.58 -25.31 -0.74
CA TYR A 124 6.11 -26.65 -0.39
C TYR A 124 5.70 -27.74 -1.40
N LEU A 125 4.46 -27.69 -1.92
CA LEU A 125 3.95 -28.68 -2.86
C LEU A 125 4.54 -28.48 -4.28
N ASN A 126 4.92 -27.25 -4.62
CA ASN A 126 5.68 -26.94 -5.84
C ASN A 126 7.05 -27.62 -5.78
N TYR A 127 7.73 -27.54 -4.63
CA TYR A 127 9.04 -28.17 -4.43
C TYR A 127 8.94 -29.68 -4.52
N TYR A 128 7.91 -30.26 -3.91
CA TYR A 128 7.64 -31.69 -3.98
C TYR A 128 7.42 -32.15 -5.43
N SER A 129 6.58 -31.43 -6.18
CA SER A 129 6.29 -31.76 -7.58
C SER A 129 7.54 -31.65 -8.47
N MET A 130 8.28 -30.53 -8.39
CA MET A 130 9.53 -30.37 -9.13
C MET A 130 10.52 -31.49 -8.82
N ALA A 131 10.80 -31.74 -7.53
CA ALA A 131 11.82 -32.72 -7.13
C ALA A 131 11.47 -34.13 -7.61
N LYS A 132 10.20 -34.51 -7.55
CA LYS A 132 9.74 -35.81 -8.04
C LYS A 132 9.80 -35.91 -9.56
N SER A 133 9.28 -34.92 -10.29
CA SER A 133 9.23 -34.95 -11.76
C SER A 133 10.60 -34.84 -12.41
N THR A 134 11.56 -34.20 -11.74
CA THR A 134 12.95 -34.14 -12.23
C THR A 134 13.76 -35.39 -11.86
N TRP A 135 13.35 -36.13 -10.84
CA TRP A 135 13.95 -37.42 -10.47
C TRP A 135 13.44 -38.57 -11.34
N ASP A 136 12.13 -38.63 -11.57
CA ASP A 136 11.45 -39.60 -12.44
C ASP A 136 10.56 -38.87 -13.44
N ASN A 137 11.05 -38.68 -14.66
CA ASN A 137 10.34 -37.98 -15.71
C ASN A 137 9.25 -38.82 -16.39
N THR A 138 9.06 -40.08 -15.98
CA THR A 138 7.97 -40.95 -16.47
C THR A 138 6.73 -40.88 -15.58
N LEU A 139 6.84 -40.24 -14.41
CA LEU A 139 5.72 -40.11 -13.48
C LEU A 139 4.59 -39.27 -14.08
N ASP A 140 3.35 -39.62 -13.73
CA ASP A 140 2.17 -38.80 -14.02
C ASP A 140 2.06 -37.67 -12.97
N PRO A 141 2.21 -36.40 -13.36
CA PRO A 141 2.14 -35.27 -12.43
C PRO A 141 0.81 -35.16 -11.70
N ASP A 142 -0.30 -35.52 -12.35
CA ASP A 142 -1.62 -35.43 -11.74
C ASP A 142 -1.80 -36.52 -10.68
N ALA A 143 -1.38 -37.75 -11.00
CA ALA A 143 -1.39 -38.85 -10.04
C ALA A 143 -0.44 -38.61 -8.86
N LEU A 144 0.70 -37.94 -9.07
CA LEU A 144 1.64 -37.57 -8.00
C LEU A 144 0.99 -36.64 -6.97
N VAL A 145 0.27 -35.62 -7.44
CA VAL A 145 -0.42 -34.66 -6.58
C VAL A 145 -1.58 -35.35 -5.86
N ASP A 146 -2.33 -36.22 -6.53
CA ASP A 146 -3.42 -36.99 -5.92
C ASP A 146 -2.90 -37.96 -4.84
N GLU A 147 -1.76 -38.64 -5.09
CA GLU A 147 -1.11 -39.49 -4.10
C GLU A 147 -0.66 -38.69 -2.88
N HIS A 148 -0.08 -37.49 -3.09
CA HIS A 148 0.25 -36.58 -2.00
C HIS A 148 -0.98 -36.25 -1.15
N HIS A 149 -2.11 -35.89 -1.75
CA HIS A 149 -3.32 -35.58 -1.00
C HIS A 149 -3.80 -36.76 -0.15
N HIS A 150 -3.77 -37.98 -0.70
CA HIS A 150 -4.11 -39.20 0.04
C HIS A 150 -3.17 -39.45 1.22
N LYS A 151 -1.85 -39.32 1.03
CA LYS A 151 -0.86 -39.53 2.10
C LYS A 151 -0.88 -38.43 3.16
N MET A 152 -1.14 -37.19 2.75
CA MET A 152 -1.12 -36.04 3.64
C MET A 152 -2.41 -35.95 4.47
N PHE A 153 -3.56 -36.17 3.84
CA PHE A 153 -4.88 -35.85 4.41
C PHE A 153 -5.80 -37.07 4.62
N GLY A 154 -5.40 -38.27 4.20
CA GLY A 154 -6.17 -39.50 4.38
C GLY A 154 -7.61 -39.37 3.84
N PRO A 155 -8.65 -39.65 4.64
CA PRO A 155 -10.04 -39.49 4.21
C PRO A 155 -10.41 -38.08 3.72
N ALA A 156 -9.66 -37.05 4.13
CA ALA A 156 -9.87 -35.67 3.70
C ALA A 156 -9.19 -35.31 2.37
N ALA A 157 -8.60 -36.28 1.66
CA ALA A 157 -7.87 -36.05 0.41
C ALA A 157 -8.71 -35.33 -0.66
N VAL A 158 -9.97 -35.74 -0.86
CA VAL A 158 -10.85 -35.16 -1.89
C VAL A 158 -11.17 -33.68 -1.64
N PRO A 159 -11.71 -33.26 -0.47
CA PRO A 159 -11.96 -31.84 -0.24
C PRO A 159 -10.68 -30.99 -0.23
N MET A 160 -9.57 -31.52 0.29
CA MET A 160 -8.29 -30.80 0.24
C MET A 160 -7.76 -30.68 -1.19
N GLY A 161 -7.90 -31.71 -2.02
CA GLY A 161 -7.55 -31.68 -3.44
C GLY A 161 -8.30 -30.59 -4.19
N LYS A 162 -9.64 -30.49 -3.98
CA LYS A 162 -10.45 -29.39 -4.56
C LYS A 162 -9.92 -28.00 -4.20
N PHE A 163 -9.52 -27.81 -2.95
CA PHE A 163 -8.91 -26.55 -2.51
C PHE A 163 -7.62 -26.24 -3.26
N PHE A 164 -6.67 -27.18 -3.32
CA PHE A 164 -5.40 -26.98 -4.02
C PHE A 164 -5.57 -26.79 -5.53
N ASP A 165 -6.45 -27.56 -6.17
CA ASP A 165 -6.74 -27.44 -7.60
C ASP A 165 -7.32 -26.06 -7.92
N ARG A 166 -8.22 -25.54 -7.07
CA ARG A 166 -8.78 -24.20 -7.24
C ARG A 166 -7.75 -23.10 -7.01
N ILE A 167 -6.85 -23.25 -6.02
CA ILE A 167 -5.74 -22.30 -5.82
C ILE A 167 -4.83 -22.24 -7.05
N GLU A 168 -4.46 -23.40 -7.59
CA GLU A 168 -3.63 -23.49 -8.80
C GLU A 168 -4.32 -22.85 -10.01
N GLU A 169 -5.61 -23.13 -10.20
CA GLU A 169 -6.40 -22.53 -11.28
C GLU A 169 -6.47 -21.00 -11.17
N LEU A 170 -6.80 -20.45 -9.98
CA LEU A 170 -6.87 -19.01 -9.76
C LEU A 170 -5.53 -18.34 -10.08
N TRP A 171 -4.42 -18.93 -9.61
CA TRP A 171 -3.09 -18.40 -9.89
C TRP A 171 -2.77 -18.41 -11.40
N LEU A 172 -3.05 -19.51 -12.09
CA LEU A 172 -2.67 -19.69 -13.50
C LEU A 172 -3.59 -19.00 -14.51
N THR A 173 -4.82 -18.65 -14.12
CA THR A 173 -5.81 -18.09 -15.06
C THR A 173 -6.20 -16.65 -14.75
N ARG A 174 -6.24 -16.27 -13.47
CA ARG A 174 -6.69 -14.95 -13.02
C ARG A 174 -5.56 -14.05 -12.53
N ILE A 175 -4.40 -14.61 -12.21
CA ILE A 175 -3.27 -13.87 -11.63
C ILE A 175 -2.09 -13.84 -12.58
N SER A 176 -1.27 -14.89 -12.60
CA SER A 176 -0.05 -14.97 -13.43
C SER A 176 -0.31 -15.21 -14.92
N GLY A 177 -1.49 -15.72 -15.26
CA GLY A 177 -1.88 -16.09 -16.62
C GLY A 177 -2.19 -14.93 -17.55
N ARG A 178 -2.51 -13.75 -17.01
CA ARG A 178 -2.76 -12.54 -17.80
C ARG A 178 -1.43 -11.90 -18.15
N THR A 179 -1.15 -11.74 -19.44
CA THR A 179 0.18 -11.30 -19.89
C THR A 179 0.10 -10.38 -21.09
N VAL A 180 1.14 -9.57 -21.24
CA VAL A 180 1.33 -8.68 -22.39
C VAL A 180 2.75 -8.86 -22.92
N GLU A 181 2.87 -8.86 -24.24
CA GLU A 181 4.17 -8.88 -24.92
C GLU A 181 4.80 -7.49 -24.84
N THR A 182 5.99 -7.40 -24.25
CA THR A 182 6.82 -6.19 -24.23
C THR A 182 8.08 -6.42 -25.04
N ARG A 183 8.88 -5.35 -25.25
CA ARG A 183 10.20 -5.47 -25.90
C ARG A 183 11.16 -6.40 -25.13
N LEU A 184 10.89 -6.65 -23.85
CA LEU A 184 11.69 -7.51 -22.99
C LEU A 184 11.14 -8.94 -22.89
N GLY A 185 9.98 -9.21 -23.51
CA GLY A 185 9.27 -10.50 -23.49
C GLY A 185 7.87 -10.37 -22.87
N PHE A 186 7.20 -11.50 -22.64
CA PHE A 186 5.90 -11.50 -21.97
C PHE A 186 6.02 -11.18 -20.48
N GLU A 187 5.32 -10.14 -20.03
CA GLU A 187 5.20 -9.76 -18.63
C GLU A 187 3.81 -10.12 -18.11
N ALA A 188 3.70 -10.45 -16.82
CA ALA A 188 2.40 -10.65 -16.18
C ALA A 188 1.69 -9.29 -15.98
N ILE A 189 0.38 -9.29 -16.11
CA ILE A 189 -0.49 -8.19 -15.70
C ILE A 189 -1.20 -8.67 -14.43
N PRO A 190 -0.69 -8.30 -13.24
CA PRO A 190 -1.32 -8.69 -11.99
C PRO A 190 -2.70 -8.02 -11.83
N PRO A 191 -3.63 -8.65 -11.09
CA PRO A 191 -4.87 -8.01 -10.67
C PRO A 191 -4.60 -6.74 -9.83
N SER A 192 -5.53 -5.79 -9.85
CA SER A 192 -5.62 -4.77 -8.81
C SER A 192 -5.97 -5.40 -7.46
N ASP A 193 -5.76 -4.68 -6.35
CA ASP A 193 -6.18 -5.19 -5.03
C ASP A 193 -7.70 -5.40 -5.01
N ASN A 194 -8.47 -4.50 -5.66
CA ASN A 194 -9.91 -4.69 -5.80
C ASN A 194 -10.28 -5.98 -6.53
N GLU A 195 -9.71 -6.25 -7.71
CA GLU A 195 -10.01 -7.49 -8.43
C GLU A 195 -9.58 -8.71 -7.61
N LEU A 196 -8.41 -8.64 -6.98
CA LEU A 196 -7.86 -9.72 -6.18
C LEU A 196 -8.78 -10.11 -5.02
N TRP A 197 -9.30 -9.13 -4.28
CA TRP A 197 -10.04 -9.40 -3.03
C TRP A 197 -11.56 -9.38 -3.17
N GLU A 198 -12.11 -8.71 -4.19
CA GLU A 198 -13.57 -8.67 -4.41
C GLU A 198 -14.02 -9.66 -5.49
N GLN A 199 -13.13 -10.09 -6.40
CA GLN A 199 -13.50 -10.96 -7.52
C GLN A 199 -12.78 -12.31 -7.52
N ILE A 200 -11.46 -12.35 -7.31
CA ILE A 200 -10.67 -13.60 -7.35
C ILE A 200 -10.82 -14.36 -6.03
N TYR A 201 -10.46 -13.74 -4.91
CA TYR A 201 -10.67 -14.25 -3.56
C TYR A 201 -11.90 -13.58 -2.92
N SER A 202 -13.02 -13.64 -3.64
CA SER A 202 -14.29 -13.03 -3.20
C SER A 202 -14.83 -13.67 -1.92
N PRO A 203 -15.79 -13.03 -1.22
CA PRO A 203 -16.48 -13.65 -0.09
C PRO A 203 -17.09 -15.03 -0.41
N ALA A 204 -17.66 -15.21 -1.61
CA ALA A 204 -18.20 -16.49 -2.06
C ALA A 204 -17.10 -17.55 -2.27
N GLU A 205 -15.93 -17.15 -2.79
CA GLU A 205 -14.79 -18.04 -2.92
C GLU A 205 -14.28 -18.50 -1.55
N PHE A 206 -14.19 -17.59 -0.58
CA PHE A 206 -13.83 -17.94 0.79
C PHE A 206 -14.85 -18.87 1.47
N GLU A 207 -16.14 -18.66 1.23
CA GLU A 207 -17.18 -19.56 1.72
C GLU A 207 -16.99 -20.97 1.14
N GLN A 208 -16.69 -21.07 -0.16
CA GLN A 208 -16.42 -22.36 -0.79
C GLN A 208 -15.17 -23.05 -0.20
N PHE A 209 -14.10 -22.30 0.08
CA PHE A 209 -12.92 -22.82 0.75
C PHE A 209 -13.25 -23.31 2.16
N ASP A 210 -14.03 -22.55 2.93
CA ASP A 210 -14.47 -22.95 4.26
C ASP A 210 -15.28 -24.25 4.23
N GLN A 211 -16.19 -24.40 3.27
CA GLN A 211 -16.96 -25.63 3.10
C GLN A 211 -16.07 -26.86 2.83
N TRP A 212 -15.02 -26.71 2.02
CA TRP A 212 -14.06 -27.80 1.80
C TRP A 212 -13.26 -28.13 3.06
N PHE A 213 -12.79 -27.13 3.80
CA PHE A 213 -12.09 -27.36 5.07
C PHE A 213 -13.01 -27.94 6.15
N ASP A 214 -14.29 -27.59 6.20
CA ASP A 214 -15.27 -28.20 7.10
C ASP A 214 -15.55 -29.66 6.74
N ALA A 215 -15.67 -29.97 5.45
CA ALA A 215 -15.79 -31.34 4.98
C ALA A 215 -14.53 -32.17 5.32
N ALA A 216 -13.34 -31.60 5.09
CA ALA A 216 -12.06 -32.20 5.45
C ALA A 216 -11.97 -32.49 6.97
N ALA A 217 -12.34 -31.52 7.81
CA ALA A 217 -12.34 -31.67 9.26
C ALA A 217 -13.27 -32.82 9.69
N LYS A 218 -14.50 -32.89 9.15
CA LYS A 218 -15.45 -33.98 9.43
C LYS A 218 -14.91 -35.35 9.05
N LEU A 219 -14.33 -35.48 7.86
CA LEU A 219 -13.78 -36.76 7.37
C LEU A 219 -12.56 -37.21 8.18
N SER A 220 -11.76 -36.26 8.67
CA SER A 220 -10.56 -36.54 9.47
C SER A 220 -10.84 -36.73 10.97
N ALA A 221 -12.07 -36.60 11.45
CA ALA A 221 -12.36 -36.60 12.90
C ALA A 221 -11.92 -37.89 13.64
N GLY A 222 -11.95 -39.04 12.95
CA GLY A 222 -11.45 -40.33 13.47
C GLY A 222 -9.95 -40.57 13.27
N HIS A 223 -9.22 -39.59 12.72
CA HIS A 223 -7.85 -39.71 12.22
C HIS A 223 -6.98 -38.56 12.77
N PRO A 224 -6.41 -38.70 14.00
CA PRO A 224 -5.84 -37.57 14.72
C PRO A 224 -4.69 -36.85 14.02
N GLU A 225 -3.84 -37.55 13.26
CA GLU A 225 -2.70 -36.94 12.56
C GLU A 225 -3.18 -36.13 11.34
N GLU A 226 -4.08 -36.71 10.55
CA GLU A 226 -4.73 -36.06 9.42
C GLU A 226 -5.54 -34.84 9.86
N ALA A 227 -6.29 -34.95 10.96
CA ALA A 227 -7.03 -33.84 11.54
C ALA A 227 -6.12 -32.67 11.92
N ARG A 228 -4.97 -32.95 12.56
CA ARG A 228 -3.97 -31.92 12.87
C ARG A 228 -3.42 -31.25 11.62
N ARG A 229 -3.19 -32.00 10.54
CA ARG A 229 -2.72 -31.42 9.26
C ARG A 229 -3.80 -30.55 8.62
N VAL A 230 -5.05 -31.02 8.53
CA VAL A 230 -6.17 -30.23 7.98
C VAL A 230 -6.31 -28.91 8.74
N ASP A 231 -6.29 -28.95 10.07
CA ASP A 231 -6.36 -27.76 10.91
C ASP A 231 -5.13 -26.84 10.74
N TYR A 232 -3.93 -27.39 10.60
CA TYR A 232 -2.73 -26.62 10.29
C TYR A 232 -2.87 -25.84 8.97
N PHE A 233 -3.33 -26.51 7.89
CA PHE A 233 -3.58 -25.85 6.60
C PHE A 233 -4.70 -24.81 6.69
N ARG A 234 -5.75 -25.06 7.49
CA ARG A 234 -6.83 -24.08 7.70
C ARG A 234 -6.29 -22.80 8.32
N ARG A 235 -5.45 -22.89 9.34
CA ARG A 235 -4.92 -21.71 10.07
C ARG A 235 -3.82 -20.98 9.33
N HIS A 236 -2.90 -21.73 8.72
CA HIS A 236 -1.64 -21.19 8.20
C HIS A 236 -1.63 -21.03 6.69
N PHE A 237 -2.45 -21.78 5.95
CA PHE A 237 -2.61 -21.59 4.52
C PHE A 237 -3.83 -20.69 4.25
N LEU A 238 -5.05 -21.21 4.40
CA LEU A 238 -6.29 -20.44 4.14
C LEU A 238 -6.39 -19.22 5.05
N GLY A 239 -6.08 -19.38 6.33
CA GLY A 239 -6.09 -18.28 7.29
C GLY A 239 -5.11 -17.16 6.95
N GLN A 240 -4.02 -17.44 6.24
CA GLN A 240 -3.11 -16.38 5.77
C GLN A 240 -3.74 -15.59 4.62
N ILE A 241 -4.36 -16.27 3.66
CA ILE A 241 -5.08 -15.61 2.55
C ILE A 241 -6.18 -14.70 3.12
N LYS A 242 -6.95 -15.19 4.11
CA LYS A 242 -7.99 -14.42 4.81
C LYS A 242 -7.43 -13.19 5.53
N ARG A 243 -6.26 -13.28 6.17
CA ARG A 243 -5.58 -12.11 6.77
C ARG A 243 -5.22 -11.06 5.72
N GLY A 244 -4.90 -11.47 4.50
CA GLY A 244 -4.75 -10.58 3.35
C GLY A 244 -6.04 -9.83 3.02
N ALA A 245 -7.15 -10.56 2.88
CA ALA A 245 -8.46 -9.97 2.63
C ALA A 245 -8.90 -9.01 3.75
N GLU A 246 -8.67 -9.36 5.01
CA GLU A 246 -8.96 -8.48 6.15
C GLU A 246 -8.12 -7.19 6.13
N ARG A 247 -6.85 -7.24 5.68
CA ARG A 247 -6.04 -6.02 5.50
C ARG A 247 -6.63 -5.12 4.42
N TYR A 248 -7.05 -5.72 3.30
CA TYR A 248 -7.70 -4.98 2.22
C TYR A 248 -9.02 -4.35 2.69
N GLN A 249 -9.86 -5.06 3.44
CA GLN A 249 -11.09 -4.49 3.99
C GLN A 249 -10.82 -3.31 4.94
N ARG A 250 -9.80 -3.41 5.80
CA ARG A 250 -9.37 -2.26 6.65
C ARG A 250 -8.90 -1.07 5.83
N LEU A 251 -8.21 -1.32 4.71
CA LEU A 251 -7.79 -0.29 3.78
C LEU A 251 -9.01 0.38 3.13
N CYS A 252 -9.97 -0.40 2.63
CA CYS A 252 -11.22 0.14 2.07
C CYS A 252 -11.97 1.04 3.06
N SER A 253 -12.10 0.60 4.32
CA SER A 253 -12.70 1.44 5.37
C SER A 253 -11.89 2.72 5.59
N SER A 254 -10.56 2.63 5.60
CA SER A 254 -9.68 3.79 5.77
C SER A 254 -9.76 4.79 4.61
N LEU A 255 -9.98 4.30 3.39
CA LEU A 255 -10.19 5.12 2.19
C LEU A 255 -11.58 5.77 2.18
N GLN A 256 -12.61 5.07 2.66
CA GLN A 256 -13.96 5.63 2.80
C GLN A 256 -13.99 6.83 3.76
N ASP A 257 -13.16 6.79 4.80
CA ASP A 257 -12.98 7.89 5.77
C ASP A 257 -12.06 9.00 5.24
N LEU A 258 -11.26 8.75 4.19
CA LEU A 258 -10.34 9.73 3.62
C LEU A 258 -11.09 10.64 2.64
N GLN A 259 -11.81 11.62 3.20
CA GLN A 259 -12.59 12.59 2.43
C GLN A 259 -12.00 14.00 2.48
N PHE A 260 -11.99 14.66 1.33
CA PHE A 260 -11.55 16.05 1.16
C PHE A 260 -12.75 16.92 0.84
N GLN A 261 -13.28 17.58 1.88
CA GLN A 261 -14.47 18.44 1.76
C GLN A 261 -14.08 19.79 1.19
N VAL A 262 -14.55 20.09 -0.03
CA VAL A 262 -14.27 21.33 -0.76
C VAL A 262 -15.47 22.24 -0.65
N GLN A 263 -15.30 23.39 0.00
CA GLN A 263 -16.37 24.36 0.20
C GLN A 263 -16.50 25.30 -0.99
N ALA A 264 -17.74 25.60 -1.39
CA ALA A 264 -18.02 26.64 -2.38
C ALA A 264 -17.50 28.00 -1.90
N LEU A 265 -17.01 28.85 -2.79
CA LEU A 265 -16.76 30.27 -2.51
C LEU A 265 -18.05 30.93 -2.02
N SER A 266 -17.94 31.71 -0.95
CA SER A 266 -19.05 32.51 -0.43
C SER A 266 -19.28 33.73 -1.33
N ASP A 267 -20.47 34.32 -1.25
CA ASP A 267 -20.80 35.53 -2.01
C ASP A 267 -19.79 36.65 -1.74
N GLY A 268 -19.13 37.12 -2.80
CA GLY A 268 -18.11 38.17 -2.73
C GLY A 268 -16.67 37.68 -2.45
N GLU A 269 -16.46 36.40 -2.13
CA GLU A 269 -15.13 35.81 -2.14
C GLU A 269 -14.63 35.63 -3.58
N THR A 270 -13.36 35.97 -3.83
CA THR A 270 -12.70 35.77 -5.12
C THR A 270 -11.31 35.22 -4.91
N ILE A 271 -10.86 34.38 -5.83
CA ILE A 271 -9.46 33.91 -5.90
C ILE A 271 -8.76 34.66 -7.03
N VAL A 272 -7.65 35.34 -6.72
CA VAL A 272 -6.82 36.03 -7.71
C VAL A 272 -5.62 35.13 -7.99
N LEU A 273 -5.58 34.52 -9.17
CA LEU A 273 -4.44 33.68 -9.55
C LEU A 273 -3.20 34.56 -9.79
N ASP A 274 -2.35 34.66 -8.77
CA ASP A 274 -1.04 35.34 -8.83
C ASP A 274 0.12 34.41 -8.36
N GLY A 275 -0.23 33.18 -8.00
CA GLY A 275 0.67 32.14 -7.55
C GLY A 275 0.86 32.12 -6.03
N LYS A 276 0.18 32.98 -5.27
CA LYS A 276 0.29 33.11 -3.81
C LYS A 276 -1.07 32.89 -3.16
N PRO A 277 -1.30 31.71 -2.55
CA PRO A 277 -2.57 31.44 -1.89
C PRO A 277 -2.63 32.13 -0.51
N ASP A 278 -2.75 33.46 -0.49
CA ASP A 278 -2.72 34.29 0.71
C ASP A 278 -4.06 34.99 1.02
N GLU A 279 -5.04 34.91 0.12
CA GLU A 279 -6.37 35.43 0.37
C GLU A 279 -7.10 34.64 1.46
N ALA A 280 -7.90 35.35 2.26
CA ALA A 280 -8.72 34.72 3.32
C ALA A 280 -9.66 33.63 2.77
N ALA A 281 -10.07 33.73 1.50
CA ALA A 281 -10.88 32.73 0.82
C ALA A 281 -10.18 31.37 0.70
N TRP A 282 -8.86 31.26 0.87
CA TRP A 282 -8.19 29.95 0.87
C TRP A 282 -8.41 29.14 2.15
N GLN A 283 -8.81 29.79 3.26
CA GLN A 283 -9.06 29.15 4.56
C GLN A 283 -7.89 28.23 4.99
N PRO A 284 -6.65 28.75 5.12
CA PRO A 284 -5.45 27.96 5.41
C PRO A 284 -5.55 27.17 6.73
N GLU A 285 -6.35 27.63 7.68
CA GLU A 285 -6.66 26.93 8.92
C GLU A 285 -7.41 25.61 8.71
N ARG A 286 -7.81 25.30 7.47
CA ARG A 286 -8.50 24.07 7.07
C ARG A 286 -7.73 23.23 6.06
N ALA A 287 -6.49 23.60 5.78
CA ALA A 287 -5.71 22.96 4.75
C ALA A 287 -5.44 21.47 5.01
N HIS A 288 -5.26 20.74 3.91
CA HIS A 288 -4.78 19.37 3.88
C HIS A 288 -3.26 19.35 3.71
N TYR A 289 -2.66 18.20 4.01
CA TYR A 289 -1.21 18.03 3.94
C TYR A 289 -0.84 16.83 3.09
N LEU A 290 0.24 16.95 2.33
CA LEU A 290 0.87 15.80 1.70
C LEU A 290 1.70 15.03 2.72
N LEU A 291 1.55 13.71 2.74
CA LEU A 291 2.25 12.80 3.63
C LEU A 291 3.36 12.05 2.89
N PRO A 292 4.52 11.80 3.51
CA PRO A 292 5.60 11.03 2.88
C PRO A 292 5.16 9.59 2.58
N LEU A 293 5.55 9.05 1.42
CA LEU A 293 5.20 7.68 1.00
C LEU A 293 6.24 6.63 1.38
N GLU A 294 7.52 6.98 1.32
CA GLU A 294 8.63 6.02 1.56
C GLU A 294 9.09 6.00 3.03
N SER A 295 8.57 6.91 3.85
CA SER A 295 8.84 6.97 5.28
C SER A 295 7.66 7.60 6.00
N GLU A 296 7.56 7.45 7.31
CA GLU A 296 6.56 8.18 8.12
C GLU A 296 7.03 9.57 8.53
N LYS A 297 8.29 9.91 8.26
CA LYS A 297 8.93 11.15 8.72
C LYS A 297 8.90 12.20 7.62
N GLY A 298 8.16 13.28 7.85
CA GLY A 298 8.16 14.45 6.98
C GLY A 298 9.46 15.25 7.09
N GLU A 299 10.14 15.45 5.96
CA GLU A 299 11.28 16.39 5.86
C GLU A 299 10.82 17.84 5.58
N VAL A 300 9.74 17.99 4.80
CA VAL A 300 9.14 19.27 4.41
C VAL A 300 7.63 19.14 4.41
N ALA A 301 6.94 20.25 4.69
CA ALA A 301 5.49 20.33 4.61
C ALA A 301 5.05 20.75 3.20
N THR A 302 3.91 20.21 2.74
CA THR A 302 3.18 20.74 1.60
C THR A 302 1.72 20.86 1.98
N THR A 303 1.20 22.07 1.91
CA THR A 303 -0.15 22.44 2.34
C THR A 303 -1.05 22.63 1.13
N LEU A 304 -2.25 22.07 1.14
CA LEU A 304 -3.23 22.15 0.05
C LEU A 304 -4.55 22.75 0.54
N MET A 305 -5.06 23.70 -0.22
CA MET A 305 -6.35 24.37 0.01
C MET A 305 -7.21 24.22 -1.24
N PHE A 306 -8.46 23.86 -1.07
CA PHE A 306 -9.39 23.65 -2.18
C PHE A 306 -10.65 24.50 -1.97
N ARG A 307 -11.10 25.15 -3.03
CA ARG A 307 -12.40 25.85 -3.12
C ARG A 307 -13.04 25.55 -4.46
N TYR A 308 -14.33 25.84 -4.62
CA TYR A 308 -14.96 25.79 -5.95
C TYR A 308 -16.02 26.87 -6.11
N ASP A 309 -16.39 27.20 -7.34
CA ASP A 309 -17.57 28.00 -7.66
C ASP A 309 -18.36 27.34 -8.81
N GLN A 310 -19.25 28.08 -9.47
CA GLN A 310 -20.05 27.55 -10.59
C GLN A 310 -19.22 27.24 -11.85
N GLN A 311 -18.00 27.77 -11.96
CA GLN A 311 -17.17 27.70 -13.15
C GLN A 311 -15.89 26.89 -12.94
N TYR A 312 -15.29 26.96 -11.75
CA TYR A 312 -13.96 26.39 -11.49
C TYR A 312 -13.89 25.59 -10.20
N LEU A 313 -13.06 24.55 -10.22
CA LEU A 313 -12.44 23.96 -9.04
C LEU A 313 -11.08 24.63 -8.84
N TYR A 314 -10.82 25.13 -7.64
CA TYR A 314 -9.59 25.84 -7.29
C TYR A 314 -8.71 24.99 -6.38
N LEU A 315 -7.40 25.01 -6.63
CA LEU A 315 -6.35 24.46 -5.78
C LEU A 315 -5.31 25.54 -5.49
N GLY A 316 -5.06 25.78 -4.21
CA GLY A 316 -3.90 26.51 -3.71
C GLY A 316 -2.95 25.53 -3.03
N ALA A 317 -1.67 25.58 -3.37
CA ALA A 317 -0.65 24.72 -2.78
C ALA A 317 0.55 25.54 -2.32
N VAL A 318 1.06 25.27 -1.12
CA VAL A 318 2.31 25.84 -0.60
C VAL A 318 3.27 24.70 -0.32
N CYS A 319 4.34 24.61 -1.10
CA CYS A 319 5.39 23.61 -0.99
C CYS A 319 6.57 24.22 -0.22
N SER A 320 6.65 23.97 1.09
CA SER A 320 7.82 24.38 1.88
C SER A 320 9.06 23.68 1.36
N GLU A 321 10.16 24.42 1.28
CA GLU A 321 11.43 23.91 0.81
C GLU A 321 12.57 24.79 1.37
N PRO A 322 13.30 24.33 2.39
CA PRO A 322 14.43 25.10 2.92
C PRO A 322 15.61 25.17 1.95
N LYS A 323 15.64 24.32 0.92
CA LYS A 323 16.71 24.22 -0.08
C LYS A 323 16.24 24.67 -1.47
N MET A 324 15.62 25.85 -1.54
CA MET A 324 15.03 26.37 -2.79
C MET A 324 16.03 26.52 -3.94
N ASP A 325 17.31 26.70 -3.63
CA ASP A 325 18.44 26.76 -4.55
C ASP A 325 18.78 25.40 -5.18
N GLN A 326 18.38 24.30 -4.55
CA GLN A 326 18.62 22.92 -5.01
C GLN A 326 17.42 22.32 -5.74
N VAL A 327 16.28 23.01 -5.79
CA VAL A 327 15.06 22.51 -6.46
C VAL A 327 15.32 22.36 -7.94
N VAL A 328 15.29 21.12 -8.44
CA VAL A 328 15.40 20.84 -9.87
C VAL A 328 14.14 21.30 -10.57
N ALA A 329 14.25 22.27 -11.47
CA ALA A 329 13.18 22.67 -12.36
C ALA A 329 13.77 23.20 -13.67
N ASN A 330 13.34 22.63 -14.79
CA ASN A 330 13.86 22.97 -16.10
C ASN A 330 12.81 23.76 -16.90
N MET A 331 13.27 24.62 -17.80
CA MET A 331 12.39 25.22 -18.80
C MET A 331 11.93 24.14 -19.78
N ARG A 332 10.63 24.10 -20.07
CA ARG A 332 10.03 23.04 -20.89
C ARG A 332 9.03 23.64 -21.88
N GLU A 333 8.77 22.92 -22.96
CA GLU A 333 7.56 23.19 -23.75
C GLU A 333 6.33 22.71 -22.96
N HIS A 334 5.17 23.29 -23.25
CA HIS A 334 3.91 22.80 -22.69
C HIS A 334 3.71 21.32 -23.05
N ASP A 335 3.21 20.53 -22.11
CA ASP A 335 2.97 19.09 -22.25
C ASP A 335 4.21 18.25 -22.58
N ASN A 336 5.40 18.77 -22.26
CA ASN A 336 6.63 17.98 -22.31
C ASN A 336 6.59 16.88 -21.24
N SER A 337 6.40 15.64 -21.69
CA SER A 337 6.26 14.49 -20.79
C SER A 337 7.44 14.27 -19.87
N ASN A 338 8.65 14.76 -20.16
CA ASN A 338 9.81 14.61 -19.27
C ASN A 338 9.75 15.50 -18.01
N ILE A 339 8.70 16.31 -17.82
CA ILE A 339 8.54 17.16 -16.62
C ILE A 339 8.55 16.37 -15.30
N TRP A 340 8.19 15.09 -15.32
CA TRP A 340 8.29 14.20 -14.15
C TRP A 340 9.71 14.09 -13.55
N THR A 341 10.75 14.48 -14.30
CA THR A 341 12.15 14.51 -13.82
C THR A 341 12.49 15.75 -12.99
N ASP A 342 11.60 16.74 -12.94
CA ASP A 342 11.74 17.95 -12.10
C ASP A 342 11.13 17.72 -10.70
N SER A 343 11.36 18.68 -9.80
CA SER A 343 10.49 18.86 -8.64
C SER A 343 9.13 19.37 -9.11
N VAL A 344 8.09 18.53 -8.93
CA VAL A 344 6.73 18.80 -9.39
C VAL A 344 5.69 18.58 -8.31
N LEU A 345 4.60 19.35 -8.41
CA LEU A 345 3.31 19.06 -7.80
C LEU A 345 2.46 18.42 -8.89
N GLU A 346 1.84 17.28 -8.61
CA GLU A 346 0.94 16.63 -9.54
C GLU A 346 -0.45 16.48 -8.96
N VAL A 347 -1.46 16.68 -9.80
CA VAL A 347 -2.88 16.64 -9.44
C VAL A 347 -3.56 15.56 -10.26
N PHE A 348 -4.30 14.69 -9.59
CA PHE A 348 -5.04 13.59 -10.19
C PHE A 348 -6.51 13.67 -9.80
N LEU A 349 -7.39 13.79 -10.79
CA LEU A 349 -8.84 13.83 -10.58
C LEU A 349 -9.51 12.74 -11.41
N ASN A 350 -10.40 11.94 -10.82
CA ASN A 350 -11.25 10.98 -11.51
C ASN A 350 -12.73 11.39 -11.35
N PRO A 351 -13.22 12.42 -12.07
CA PRO A 351 -14.52 13.03 -11.85
C PRO A 351 -15.70 12.05 -11.95
N SER A 352 -15.61 11.07 -12.85
CA SER A 352 -16.64 10.06 -13.09
C SER A 352 -16.78 9.02 -11.97
N ALA A 353 -15.79 8.94 -11.06
CA ALA A 353 -15.67 7.94 -10.00
C ALA A 353 -15.59 6.47 -10.48
N ASP A 354 -15.28 6.25 -11.75
CA ASP A 354 -15.15 4.91 -12.35
C ASP A 354 -13.81 4.22 -12.06
N ARG A 355 -12.86 4.92 -11.40
CA ARG A 355 -11.48 4.48 -11.12
C ARG A 355 -10.71 4.04 -12.36
N CYS A 356 -11.09 4.58 -13.52
CA CYS A 356 -10.55 4.25 -14.83
C CYS A 356 -10.15 5.52 -15.60
N ASN A 357 -11.07 6.47 -15.81
CA ASN A 357 -10.86 7.66 -16.63
C ASN A 357 -10.51 8.87 -15.76
N TYR A 358 -9.28 9.34 -15.82
CA TYR A 358 -8.81 10.44 -14.95
C TYR A 358 -8.03 11.50 -15.70
N PHE A 359 -7.83 12.62 -15.03
CA PHE A 359 -7.08 13.77 -15.53
C PHE A 359 -5.87 13.99 -14.63
N HIS A 360 -4.75 14.32 -15.26
CA HIS A 360 -3.45 14.45 -14.62
C HIS A 360 -2.82 15.77 -15.02
N TRP A 361 -2.33 16.51 -14.04
CA TRP A 361 -1.50 17.70 -14.24
C TRP A 361 -0.16 17.51 -13.53
N MET A 362 0.93 17.95 -14.14
CA MET A 362 2.24 18.10 -13.48
C MET A 362 2.70 19.55 -13.62
N ILE A 363 3.08 20.15 -12.50
CA ILE A 363 3.42 21.58 -12.40
C ILE A 363 4.77 21.70 -11.70
N ASN A 364 5.78 22.21 -12.40
CA ASN A 364 7.08 22.45 -11.78
C ASN A 364 7.15 23.84 -11.13
N SER A 365 8.19 24.06 -10.30
CA SER A 365 8.38 25.33 -9.57
C SER A 365 8.72 26.55 -10.44
N LEU A 366 8.80 26.40 -11.78
CA LEU A 366 8.94 27.50 -12.73
C LEU A 366 7.63 27.81 -13.48
N GLY A 367 6.54 27.10 -13.17
CA GLY A 367 5.23 27.31 -13.80
C GLY A 367 5.03 26.58 -15.13
N TYR A 368 5.92 25.65 -15.50
CA TYR A 368 5.68 24.79 -16.65
C TYR A 368 4.70 23.68 -16.30
N VAL A 369 3.80 23.39 -17.23
CA VAL A 369 2.66 22.51 -17.03
C VAL A 369 2.65 21.44 -18.10
N TYR A 370 2.37 20.21 -17.66
CA TYR A 370 1.85 19.13 -18.47
C TYR A 370 0.43 18.82 -18.02
N ASP A 371 -0.49 18.64 -18.95
CA ASP A 371 -1.78 18.01 -18.68
C ASP A 371 -2.11 16.86 -19.62
N ALA A 372 -2.88 15.90 -19.11
CA ALA A 372 -3.30 14.75 -19.90
C ALA A 372 -4.61 14.17 -19.39
N LYS A 373 -5.41 13.68 -20.35
CA LYS A 373 -6.45 12.70 -20.06
C LYS A 373 -5.80 11.32 -20.02
N SER A 374 -6.19 10.51 -19.04
CA SER A 374 -5.59 9.21 -18.80
C SER A 374 -6.64 8.13 -18.61
N VAL A 375 -6.31 6.91 -19.01
CA VAL A 375 -7.14 5.71 -18.83
C VAL A 375 -6.32 4.65 -18.12
N ARG A 376 -6.79 4.23 -16.94
CA ARG A 376 -6.23 3.12 -16.17
C ARG A 376 -6.83 1.80 -16.67
N GLN A 377 -5.98 0.88 -17.09
CA GLN A 377 -6.35 -0.48 -17.45
C GLN A 377 -5.47 -1.43 -16.63
N ASP A 378 -6.11 -2.18 -15.73
CA ASP A 378 -5.42 -3.02 -14.74
C ASP A 378 -4.37 -2.22 -13.94
N THR A 379 -3.10 -2.61 -14.02
CA THR A 379 -1.96 -1.96 -13.37
C THR A 379 -1.22 -0.92 -14.23
N ARG A 380 -1.73 -0.60 -15.43
CA ARG A 380 -1.08 0.32 -16.38
C ARG A 380 -1.97 1.51 -16.71
N SER A 381 -1.35 2.64 -17.04
CA SER A 381 -2.06 3.84 -17.51
C SER A 381 -1.61 4.21 -18.92
N GLN A 382 -2.58 4.63 -19.72
CA GLN A 382 -2.36 5.28 -21.01
C GLN A 382 -2.65 6.76 -20.84
N HIS A 383 -1.78 7.62 -21.36
CA HIS A 383 -1.87 9.07 -21.23
C HIS A 383 -2.02 9.70 -22.61
N ASP A 384 -2.96 10.62 -22.74
CA ASP A 384 -3.16 11.47 -23.91
C ASP A 384 -2.77 12.92 -23.56
N PRO A 385 -1.51 13.32 -23.83
CA PRO A 385 -1.04 14.69 -23.60
C PRO A 385 -1.50 15.66 -24.68
N GLY A 386 -2.30 15.22 -25.67
CA GLY A 386 -2.92 16.12 -26.65
C GLY A 386 -4.21 16.77 -26.12
N TRP A 387 -4.71 16.30 -24.98
CA TRP A 387 -5.83 16.90 -24.27
C TRP A 387 -5.38 18.09 -23.43
N ASN A 388 -6.12 19.21 -23.49
CA ASN A 388 -5.84 20.40 -22.68
C ASN A 388 -7.07 20.78 -21.84
N ALA A 389 -6.88 20.97 -20.54
CA ALA A 389 -7.94 21.29 -19.59
C ALA A 389 -8.45 22.74 -19.70
N GLY A 390 -7.67 23.64 -20.31
CA GLY A 390 -7.86 25.08 -20.20
C GLY A 390 -7.68 25.60 -18.78
N ALA A 391 -6.93 24.88 -17.93
CA ALA A 391 -6.66 25.27 -16.56
C ALA A 391 -5.77 26.52 -16.52
N ARG A 392 -6.12 27.47 -15.66
CA ARG A 392 -5.30 28.67 -15.40
C ARG A 392 -4.43 28.39 -14.19
N ILE A 393 -3.10 28.44 -14.36
CA ILE A 393 -2.13 28.09 -13.33
C ILE A 393 -1.13 29.25 -13.17
N GLN A 394 -0.86 29.62 -11.93
CA GLN A 394 0.20 30.56 -11.58
C GLN A 394 1.09 29.96 -10.49
N VAL A 395 2.38 30.28 -10.57
CA VAL A 395 3.40 29.78 -9.64
C VAL A 395 4.22 30.95 -9.11
N ALA A 396 4.44 30.97 -7.80
CA ALA A 396 5.37 31.90 -7.16
C ALA A 396 6.49 31.14 -6.45
N ARG A 397 7.71 31.69 -6.50
CA ARG A 397 8.86 31.19 -5.72
C ARG A 397 9.18 32.20 -4.62
N GLY A 398 9.38 31.69 -3.40
CA GLY A 398 9.89 32.43 -2.26
C GLY A 398 11.27 31.92 -1.84
N GLU A 399 11.80 32.46 -0.75
CA GLU A 399 13.11 32.07 -0.20
C GLU A 399 13.12 30.66 0.42
N GLN A 400 11.97 30.22 0.94
CA GLN A 400 11.84 28.96 1.70
C GLN A 400 10.64 28.11 1.23
N SER A 401 10.06 28.45 0.07
CA SER A 401 8.92 27.76 -0.49
C SER A 401 8.73 28.09 -1.96
N TRP A 402 7.87 27.32 -2.62
CA TRP A 402 7.20 27.71 -3.84
C TRP A 402 5.73 27.33 -3.75
N SER A 403 4.87 28.03 -4.48
CA SER A 403 3.42 27.86 -4.40
C SER A 403 2.78 27.79 -5.77
N VAL A 404 1.62 27.16 -5.82
CA VAL A 404 0.80 26.99 -7.02
C VAL A 404 -0.61 27.47 -6.71
N GLU A 405 -1.18 28.27 -7.60
CA GLU A 405 -2.62 28.49 -7.66
C GLU A 405 -3.15 28.01 -9.00
N MET A 406 -4.22 27.22 -8.96
CA MET A 406 -4.79 26.56 -10.13
C MET A 406 -6.31 26.72 -10.12
N ALA A 407 -6.87 27.14 -11.25
CA ALA A 407 -8.30 27.13 -11.51
C ALA A 407 -8.61 26.18 -12.67
N ILE A 408 -9.28 25.07 -12.37
CA ILE A 408 -9.67 24.03 -13.33
C ILE A 408 -11.12 24.28 -13.76
N PRO A 409 -11.40 24.52 -15.05
CA PRO A 409 -12.77 24.66 -15.53
C PRO A 409 -13.58 23.40 -15.23
N LEU A 410 -14.73 23.52 -14.56
CA LEU A 410 -15.60 22.37 -14.30
C LEU A 410 -16.11 21.74 -15.61
N SER A 411 -16.22 22.52 -16.69
CA SER A 411 -16.55 22.03 -18.02
C SER A 411 -15.50 21.08 -18.62
N ALA A 412 -14.25 21.12 -18.14
CA ALA A 412 -13.19 20.20 -18.54
C ALA A 412 -13.24 18.86 -17.77
N LEU A 413 -14.12 18.74 -16.76
CA LEU A 413 -14.29 17.56 -15.91
C LEU A 413 -15.66 16.92 -16.20
N PRO A 414 -15.83 16.19 -17.32
CA PRO A 414 -17.09 15.52 -17.64
C PRO A 414 -17.46 14.49 -16.58
N ASP A 415 -18.76 14.28 -16.39
CA ASP A 415 -19.33 13.30 -15.44
C ASP A 415 -18.96 13.50 -13.97
N LEU A 416 -18.49 14.71 -13.61
CA LEU A 416 -18.14 15.08 -12.24
C LEU A 416 -19.24 14.74 -11.23
N LYS A 417 -18.92 13.83 -10.32
CA LYS A 417 -19.75 13.46 -9.16
C LYS A 417 -19.48 14.42 -8.01
N ALA A 418 -20.26 15.51 -7.93
CA ALA A 418 -20.10 16.53 -6.89
C ALA A 418 -20.24 15.95 -5.46
N ASP A 419 -21.03 14.89 -5.30
CA ASP A 419 -21.23 14.15 -4.05
C ASP A 419 -20.05 13.25 -3.66
N GLY A 420 -19.07 13.06 -4.55
CA GLY A 420 -17.83 12.37 -4.24
C GLY A 420 -17.14 11.80 -5.48
N PHE A 421 -15.87 12.17 -5.70
CA PHE A 421 -15.05 11.59 -6.74
C PHE A 421 -13.60 11.32 -6.26
N PRO A 422 -12.92 10.26 -6.73
CA PRO A 422 -11.54 9.99 -6.33
C PRO A 422 -10.59 11.10 -6.79
N ALA A 423 -9.75 11.55 -5.87
CA ALA A 423 -8.75 12.57 -6.12
C ALA A 423 -7.48 12.31 -5.32
N ASN A 424 -6.35 12.71 -5.88
CA ASN A 424 -5.08 12.74 -5.18
C ASN A 424 -4.23 13.93 -5.65
N VAL A 425 -3.36 14.39 -4.77
CA VAL A 425 -2.32 15.37 -5.10
C VAL A 425 -1.02 14.83 -4.55
N VAL A 426 0.05 14.95 -5.30
CA VAL A 426 1.37 14.41 -4.93
C VAL A 426 2.45 15.45 -5.16
N ARG A 427 3.57 15.29 -4.47
CA ARG A 427 4.78 16.07 -4.71
C ARG A 427 5.93 15.10 -4.94
N PHE A 428 6.51 15.19 -6.13
CA PHE A 428 7.78 14.54 -6.46
C PHE A 428 8.88 15.56 -6.17
N ARG A 429 9.61 15.36 -5.07
CA ARG A 429 10.64 16.30 -4.60
C ARG A 429 12.02 15.83 -5.07
N VAL A 430 12.52 16.51 -6.10
CA VAL A 430 13.83 16.25 -6.73
C VAL A 430 14.77 17.41 -6.46
N LEU A 431 15.86 17.13 -5.73
CA LEU A 431 16.92 18.10 -5.46
C LEU A 431 18.18 17.76 -6.26
N SER A 432 18.97 18.79 -6.60
CA SER A 432 20.24 18.62 -7.32
C SER A 432 21.32 17.95 -6.46
N GLU A 433 21.26 18.11 -5.14
CA GLU A 433 22.12 17.41 -4.20
C GLU A 433 21.38 16.21 -3.59
N LYS A 434 22.02 15.03 -3.64
CA LYS A 434 21.50 13.71 -3.24
C LYS A 434 20.43 13.16 -4.21
N PRO A 435 20.72 12.08 -4.94
CA PRO A 435 19.78 11.51 -5.93
C PRO A 435 18.58 10.80 -5.31
N GLU A 436 18.41 10.83 -3.98
CA GLU A 436 17.23 10.23 -3.34
C GLU A 436 16.02 11.16 -3.52
N VAL A 437 15.16 10.79 -4.46
CA VAL A 437 13.88 11.45 -4.67
C VAL A 437 12.97 11.17 -3.48
N ARG A 438 12.24 12.20 -3.02
CA ARG A 438 11.23 12.05 -1.96
C ARG A 438 9.83 12.22 -2.53
N MET A 439 8.95 11.28 -2.22
CA MET A 439 7.57 11.29 -2.69
C MET A 439 6.62 11.59 -1.54
N TYR A 440 5.69 12.52 -1.78
CA TYR A 440 4.61 12.86 -0.86
C TYR A 440 3.27 12.76 -1.57
N SER A 441 2.22 12.40 -0.84
CA SER A 441 0.88 12.19 -1.40
C SER A 441 -0.20 12.57 -0.40
N LEU A 442 -1.31 13.12 -0.92
CA LEU A 442 -2.48 13.49 -0.13
C LEU A 442 -3.17 12.22 0.40
N SER A 443 -3.26 11.18 -0.45
CA SER A 443 -3.55 9.84 0.03
C SER A 443 -2.27 9.12 0.45
N PRO A 444 -2.13 8.72 1.72
CA PRO A 444 -0.96 7.99 2.21
C PRO A 444 -0.97 6.49 1.86
N TYR A 445 -1.96 6.03 1.10
CA TYR A 445 -2.14 4.60 0.82
C TYR A 445 -1.71 4.20 -0.59
N VAL A 446 -1.36 5.17 -1.45
CA VAL A 446 -0.95 4.90 -2.82
C VAL A 446 0.38 4.14 -2.85
N LYS A 447 0.47 3.13 -3.73
CA LYS A 447 1.70 2.38 -4.02
C LYS A 447 2.41 2.97 -5.24
N SER A 448 1.63 3.43 -6.22
CA SER A 448 2.04 4.27 -7.35
C SER A 448 1.09 5.46 -7.49
N PHE A 449 1.57 6.59 -8.02
CA PHE A 449 0.77 7.80 -8.18
C PHE A 449 -0.47 7.60 -9.06
N HIS A 450 -0.46 6.63 -9.98
CA HIS A 450 -1.58 6.35 -10.87
C HIS A 450 -2.55 5.28 -10.34
N ASP A 451 -2.43 4.85 -9.08
CA ASP A 451 -3.29 3.82 -8.49
C ASP A 451 -4.57 4.41 -7.90
N LEU A 452 -5.54 4.69 -8.77
CA LEU A 452 -6.81 5.34 -8.43
C LEU A 452 -7.60 4.61 -7.32
N GLU A 453 -7.39 3.31 -7.13
CA GLU A 453 -8.04 2.54 -6.07
C GLU A 453 -7.68 3.02 -4.66
N TYR A 454 -6.52 3.66 -4.47
CA TYR A 454 -6.07 4.18 -3.18
C TYR A 454 -6.26 5.68 -3.01
N TYR A 455 -6.96 6.36 -3.92
CA TYR A 455 -7.25 7.78 -3.78
C TYR A 455 -8.28 8.03 -2.69
N GLY A 456 -8.18 9.19 -2.03
CA GLY A 456 -9.27 9.69 -1.19
C GLY A 456 -10.40 10.26 -2.05
N THR A 457 -11.50 10.63 -1.40
CA THR A 457 -12.70 11.13 -2.09
C THR A 457 -12.84 12.63 -1.90
N MET A 458 -12.80 13.41 -2.97
CA MET A 458 -13.13 14.82 -2.95
C MET A 458 -14.64 15.01 -3.03
N VAL A 459 -15.21 15.82 -2.13
CA VAL A 459 -16.66 16.08 -2.04
C VAL A 459 -16.87 17.59 -2.17
N LEU A 460 -17.64 18.02 -3.17
CA LEU A 460 -17.98 19.43 -3.37
C LEU A 460 -19.23 19.75 -2.56
N THR A 461 -19.11 20.66 -1.59
CA THR A 461 -20.22 21.02 -0.70
C THR A 461 -20.46 22.53 -0.65
N PRO A 462 -21.73 23.01 -0.75
CA PRO A 462 -22.03 24.44 -0.65
C PRO A 462 -21.55 25.04 0.67
N GLN A 463 -21.76 24.28 1.75
CA GLN A 463 -21.29 24.61 3.09
C GLN A 463 -20.72 23.35 3.71
N LEU A 464 -19.67 23.49 4.50
CA LEU A 464 -19.13 22.34 5.20
C LEU A 464 -20.17 21.76 6.16
N PRO A 465 -20.20 20.42 6.31
CA PRO A 465 -20.90 19.84 7.43
C PRO A 465 -20.31 20.38 8.73
N ALA A 466 -21.17 20.68 9.70
CA ALA A 466 -20.70 20.92 11.06
C ALA A 466 -19.84 19.72 11.49
N SER A 467 -18.70 19.98 12.16
CA SER A 467 -17.87 18.90 12.68
C SER A 467 -18.75 17.94 13.47
N LEU A 468 -18.84 16.69 12.99
CA LEU A 468 -19.57 15.64 13.69
C LEU A 468 -18.80 15.14 14.91
N SER A 469 -17.52 15.54 15.05
CA SER A 469 -16.73 15.21 16.21
C SER A 469 -17.14 16.06 17.40
N LEU A 470 -17.42 15.38 18.51
CA LEU A 470 -17.57 15.99 19.83
C LEU A 470 -16.22 16.34 20.47
N LEU A 471 -15.09 15.91 19.90
CA LEU A 471 -13.75 16.33 20.34
C LEU A 471 -13.35 17.61 19.61
N ASN A 472 -12.85 18.58 20.36
CA ASN A 472 -12.21 19.76 19.81
C ASN A 472 -10.72 19.51 19.58
N ASN A 473 -10.16 20.08 18.52
CA ASN A 473 -8.72 20.00 18.18
C ASN A 473 -8.18 18.55 18.20
N GLY A 474 -8.93 17.59 17.65
CA GLY A 474 -8.50 16.19 17.56
C GLY A 474 -7.38 15.94 16.56
N ASP A 475 -7.15 16.88 15.64
CA ASP A 475 -6.08 16.93 14.64
C ASP A 475 -4.85 17.73 15.11
N PHE A 476 -4.86 18.19 16.36
CA PHE A 476 -3.78 18.96 17.01
C PHE A 476 -3.27 20.19 16.24
N ARG A 477 -4.02 20.74 15.30
CA ARG A 477 -3.58 21.93 14.54
C ARG A 477 -3.44 23.18 15.41
N ALA A 478 -4.21 23.29 16.49
CA ALA A 478 -4.06 24.40 17.42
C ALA A 478 -2.71 24.31 18.14
N GLY A 479 -1.95 25.39 18.08
CA GLY A 479 -0.64 25.46 18.72
C GLY A 479 -0.70 25.34 20.25
N GLN A 480 0.44 24.98 20.84
CA GLN A 480 0.62 24.87 22.28
C GLN A 480 0.60 26.24 22.97
N ARG A 481 -0.08 26.33 24.12
CA ARG A 481 -0.05 27.47 25.05
C ARG A 481 0.16 26.97 26.47
N GLY A 482 1.38 27.05 26.99
CA GLY A 482 1.73 26.46 28.29
C GLY A 482 1.51 24.95 28.28
N ALA A 483 0.68 24.44 29.20
CA ALA A 483 0.33 23.01 29.26
C ALA A 483 -0.91 22.62 28.44
N SER A 484 -1.41 23.54 27.60
CA SER A 484 -2.57 23.30 26.74
C SER A 484 -2.16 23.15 25.27
N PHE A 485 -2.77 22.19 24.58
CA PHE A 485 -2.59 21.83 23.16
C PHE A 485 -3.94 21.97 22.46
N GLY A 486 -4.37 23.22 22.27
CA GLY A 486 -5.79 23.53 22.05
C GLY A 486 -6.63 23.22 23.30
N ASP A 487 -7.69 22.43 23.13
CA ASP A 487 -8.58 22.01 24.24
C ASP A 487 -8.08 20.80 25.03
N TRP A 488 -6.92 20.24 24.66
CA TRP A 488 -6.25 19.19 25.42
C TRP A 488 -5.31 19.81 26.45
N HIS A 489 -5.34 19.31 27.68
CA HIS A 489 -4.54 19.87 28.78
C HIS A 489 -3.70 18.79 29.48
N SER A 490 -2.41 19.06 29.70
CA SER A 490 -1.57 18.24 30.57
C SER A 490 -1.58 18.76 32.00
N GLY A 491 -1.81 17.86 32.95
CA GLY A 491 -1.61 18.16 34.37
C GLY A 491 -0.13 18.15 34.80
N ASP A 492 0.78 17.74 33.91
CA ASP A 492 2.22 17.64 34.19
C ASP A 492 2.97 18.80 33.54
N ILE A 493 2.91 19.97 34.18
CA ILE A 493 3.45 21.22 33.64
C ILE A 493 4.98 21.15 33.43
N GLU A 494 5.68 20.30 34.17
CA GLU A 494 7.13 20.11 34.02
C GLU A 494 7.50 19.22 32.82
N ALA A 495 6.52 18.50 32.26
CA ALA A 495 6.72 17.64 31.08
C ALA A 495 6.53 18.36 29.74
N VAL A 496 6.03 19.59 29.73
CA VAL A 496 5.67 20.34 28.51
C VAL A 496 6.66 21.47 28.19
N PRO A 497 6.83 21.86 26.92
CA PRO A 497 7.68 22.99 26.55
C PRO A 497 7.23 24.31 27.19
N PRO A 498 8.18 25.22 27.54
CA PRO A 498 9.63 25.08 27.40
C PRO A 498 10.32 24.36 28.58
N LYS A 499 9.58 23.87 29.59
CA LYS A 499 10.16 23.28 30.81
C LYS A 499 10.65 21.84 30.61
N GLY A 500 9.92 21.08 29.81
CA GLY A 500 10.28 19.73 29.37
C GLY A 500 9.91 19.53 27.90
N ASP A 501 10.22 18.35 27.36
CA ASP A 501 9.86 17.96 25.98
C ASP A 501 9.29 16.53 25.92
N ILE A 502 8.78 16.07 27.06
CA ILE A 502 8.12 14.76 27.19
C ILE A 502 6.80 14.80 26.44
N ILE A 503 5.99 15.85 26.63
CA ILE A 503 4.72 16.05 25.93
C ILE A 503 4.86 17.29 25.06
N SER A 504 4.80 17.12 23.74
CA SER A 504 4.96 18.22 22.78
C SER A 504 4.20 17.95 21.48
N LEU A 505 4.18 18.93 20.57
CA LEU A 505 3.66 18.77 19.22
C LEU A 505 4.80 18.42 18.26
N ASP A 506 4.57 17.48 17.37
CA ASP A 506 5.55 16.99 16.40
C ASP A 506 5.09 17.25 14.97
N GLN A 507 5.87 18.04 14.23
CA GLN A 507 5.61 18.42 12.83
C GLN A 507 6.26 17.47 11.82
N GLN A 508 7.03 16.48 12.27
CA GLN A 508 7.66 15.48 11.40
C GLN A 508 6.84 14.20 11.32
N TYR A 509 6.10 13.86 12.37
CA TYR A 509 5.22 12.70 12.40
C TYR A 509 3.79 13.17 12.61
N PHE A 510 2.98 13.19 11.55
CA PHE A 510 1.56 13.53 11.63
C PHE A 510 0.79 12.90 10.46
N ARG A 511 -0.54 12.95 10.52
CA ARG A 511 -1.49 12.46 9.52
C ARG A 511 -2.39 13.58 9.01
N VAL A 512 -2.80 14.48 9.90
CA VAL A 512 -3.63 15.64 9.59
C VAL A 512 -3.10 16.86 10.38
N GLY A 513 -3.69 18.04 10.16
CA GLY A 513 -3.41 19.22 11.00
C GLY A 513 -2.01 19.84 10.88
N GLY A 514 -1.04 19.17 10.25
CA GLY A 514 0.36 19.60 10.10
C GLY A 514 1.26 19.26 11.28
N GLN A 515 0.70 18.64 12.32
CA GLN A 515 1.41 18.21 13.52
C GLN A 515 0.56 17.21 14.29
N SER A 516 1.19 16.42 15.18
CA SER A 516 0.50 15.51 16.08
C SER A 516 0.95 15.67 17.52
N LEU A 517 0.19 15.12 18.47
CA LEU A 517 0.61 15.04 19.85
C LEU A 517 1.66 13.94 20.02
N ARG A 518 2.83 14.29 20.55
CA ARG A 518 3.88 13.34 20.93
C ARG A 518 4.00 13.24 22.45
N ILE A 519 4.12 12.01 22.96
CA ILE A 519 4.42 11.73 24.36
C ILE A 519 5.60 10.75 24.43
N GLN A 520 6.75 11.22 24.92
CA GLN A 520 7.96 10.44 25.16
C GLN A 520 8.14 10.18 26.65
N SER A 521 8.29 8.92 27.04
CA SER A 521 8.36 8.50 28.45
C SER A 521 9.63 7.71 28.75
N ASP A 522 10.22 7.97 29.91
CA ASP A 522 11.26 7.15 30.54
C ASP A 522 10.67 6.10 31.50
N GLY A 523 9.34 6.05 31.61
CA GLY A 523 8.60 5.11 32.44
C GLY A 523 8.64 5.42 33.95
N SER A 524 9.19 6.57 34.37
CA SER A 524 9.26 6.98 35.77
C SER A 524 7.90 7.32 36.37
N LYS A 525 7.02 7.95 35.58
CA LYS A 525 5.64 8.29 35.95
C LYS A 525 4.73 8.33 34.71
N PRO A 526 3.40 8.37 34.88
CA PRO A 526 2.48 8.55 33.76
C PRO A 526 2.53 9.96 33.16
N HIS A 527 2.46 10.03 31.84
CA HIS A 527 2.36 11.29 31.10
C HIS A 527 1.16 11.26 30.16
N GLY A 528 0.48 12.39 30.00
CA GLY A 528 -0.67 12.48 29.12
C GLY A 528 -1.33 13.84 29.08
N VAL A 529 -2.29 13.95 28.16
CA VAL A 529 -3.17 15.12 28.00
C VAL A 529 -4.62 14.68 28.11
N THR A 530 -5.47 15.56 28.63
CA THR A 530 -6.89 15.28 28.89
C THR A 530 -7.76 16.37 28.27
N GLN A 531 -8.86 15.97 27.64
CA GLN A 531 -9.95 16.87 27.24
C GLN A 531 -11.21 16.52 28.05
N TYR A 532 -11.84 17.52 28.64
CA TYR A 532 -13.12 17.35 29.34
C TYR A 532 -14.28 17.42 28.35
N LEU A 533 -15.29 16.57 28.58
CA LEU A 533 -16.40 16.34 27.66
C LEU A 533 -17.76 16.57 28.34
N PRO A 534 -18.07 17.80 28.80
CA PRO A 534 -19.34 18.12 29.46
C PRO A 534 -20.59 17.90 28.59
N GLN A 535 -20.41 17.78 27.28
CA GLN A 535 -21.46 17.59 26.28
C GLN A 535 -21.95 16.13 26.15
N LEU A 536 -21.25 15.16 26.74
CA LEU A 536 -21.70 13.76 26.68
C LEU A 536 -22.99 13.55 27.46
N LYS A 537 -23.89 12.77 26.87
CA LYS A 537 -25.21 12.46 27.43
C LYS A 537 -25.15 11.11 28.18
N PRO A 538 -25.92 10.94 29.28
CA PRO A 538 -26.06 9.65 29.95
C PRO A 538 -26.64 8.54 29.07
N ASN A 539 -26.23 7.30 29.33
CA ASN A 539 -26.75 6.08 28.68
C ASN A 539 -26.69 6.08 27.14
N ARG A 540 -25.74 6.81 26.55
CA ARG A 540 -25.53 6.86 25.10
C ARG A 540 -24.26 6.13 24.69
N THR A 541 -24.29 5.58 23.48
CA THR A 541 -23.16 4.88 22.87
C THR A 541 -22.40 5.86 21.98
N TYR A 542 -21.08 5.90 22.12
CA TYR A 542 -20.20 6.76 21.33
C TYR A 542 -19.12 5.93 20.65
N HIS A 543 -18.74 6.35 19.45
CA HIS A 543 -17.63 5.81 18.68
C HIS A 543 -16.48 6.81 18.68
N ILE A 544 -15.32 6.38 19.15
CA ILE A 544 -14.06 7.12 18.99
C ILE A 544 -13.24 6.47 17.88
N THR A 545 -12.67 7.30 17.00
CA THR A 545 -11.60 6.90 16.08
C THR A 545 -10.40 7.82 16.28
N PHE A 546 -9.20 7.31 16.02
CA PHE A 546 -7.95 8.06 16.12
C PHE A 546 -6.83 7.37 15.33
N GLN A 547 -5.80 8.12 14.99
CA GLN A 547 -4.52 7.60 14.51
C GLN A 547 -3.55 7.49 15.68
N VAL A 548 -2.80 6.41 15.73
CA VAL A 548 -1.73 6.21 16.72
C VAL A 548 -0.50 5.60 16.08
N ARG A 549 0.67 6.08 16.49
CA ARG A 549 1.99 5.54 16.16
C ARG A 549 2.74 5.27 17.47
N CYS A 550 3.45 4.16 17.53
CA CYS A 550 4.28 3.79 18.69
C CYS A 550 5.72 3.54 18.25
N GLU A 551 6.67 3.95 19.07
CA GLU A 551 8.08 3.69 18.86
C GLU A 551 8.69 3.16 20.16
N ASN A 552 9.12 1.90 20.12
CA ASN A 552 9.83 1.22 21.20
C ASN A 552 9.12 1.32 22.55
N ILE A 553 7.79 1.13 22.58
CA ILE A 553 7.05 1.15 23.85
C ILE A 553 7.32 -0.13 24.63
N VAL A 554 8.09 -0.03 25.70
CA VAL A 554 8.47 -1.17 26.56
C VAL A 554 7.85 -1.03 27.94
N PRO A 555 6.91 -1.90 28.33
CA PRO A 555 6.31 -1.88 29.67
C PRO A 555 7.32 -2.20 30.77
N ASN A 556 7.30 -1.40 31.84
CA ASN A 556 8.08 -1.66 33.05
C ASN A 556 7.45 -2.75 33.92
N LYS A 557 6.15 -3.02 33.73
CA LYS A 557 5.37 -4.05 34.41
C LYS A 557 4.17 -4.46 33.56
N LYS A 558 3.49 -5.55 33.96
CA LYS A 558 2.22 -5.96 33.35
C LYS A 558 1.19 -4.84 33.43
N GLY A 559 0.53 -4.54 32.31
CA GLY A 559 -0.42 -3.42 32.22
C GLY A 559 0.26 -2.05 32.11
N GLY A 560 1.44 -1.97 31.48
CA GLY A 560 2.07 -0.73 31.03
C GLY A 560 2.04 -0.60 29.51
N GLY A 561 2.09 0.62 28.98
CA GLY A 561 1.98 0.92 27.56
C GLY A 561 1.30 2.26 27.27
N ALA A 562 1.08 2.56 25.99
CA ALA A 562 0.26 3.68 25.57
C ALA A 562 -1.22 3.31 25.49
N VAL A 563 -2.10 4.25 25.81
CA VAL A 563 -3.52 3.99 26.02
C VAL A 563 -4.38 5.23 25.79
N VAL A 564 -5.61 5.00 25.36
CA VAL A 564 -6.70 5.99 25.42
C VAL A 564 -7.59 5.64 26.60
N ASN A 565 -7.71 6.58 27.53
CA ASN A 565 -8.43 6.38 28.79
C ASN A 565 -9.67 7.29 28.82
N TYR A 566 -10.84 6.68 28.92
CA TYR A 566 -12.11 7.38 29.06
C TYR A 566 -12.60 7.28 30.50
N GLY A 567 -12.96 8.42 31.09
CA GLY A 567 -13.51 8.49 32.44
C GLY A 567 -14.83 9.25 32.50
N ASP A 568 -15.83 8.65 33.15
CA ASP A 568 -17.02 9.28 33.69
C ASP A 568 -17.25 8.77 35.14
N VAL A 569 -18.45 8.26 35.46
CA VAL A 569 -18.66 7.40 36.63
C VAL A 569 -17.92 6.05 36.56
N ARG A 570 -17.47 5.66 35.38
CA ARG A 570 -16.63 4.49 35.04
C ARG A 570 -15.26 4.97 34.59
N ASN A 571 -14.26 4.11 34.71
CA ASN A 571 -12.89 4.38 34.26
C ASN A 571 -12.43 3.26 33.31
N ASN A 572 -12.49 3.53 32.00
CA ASN A 572 -12.27 2.55 30.94
C ASN A 572 -10.97 2.83 30.17
N TRP A 573 -10.32 1.76 29.72
CA TRP A 573 -9.00 1.81 29.10
C TRP A 573 -9.05 1.08 27.76
N TYR A 574 -8.59 1.75 26.72
CA TYR A 574 -8.65 1.24 25.36
C TYR A 574 -7.30 1.34 24.65
N PRO A 575 -6.91 0.29 23.92
CA PRO A 575 -7.48 -1.07 23.90
C PRO A 575 -7.30 -1.80 25.25
N ASN A 576 -7.97 -2.95 25.45
CA ASN A 576 -7.79 -3.77 26.66
C ASN A 576 -6.32 -4.21 26.85
N ASN A 577 -5.65 -4.53 25.75
CA ASN A 577 -4.20 -4.77 25.71
C ASN A 577 -3.53 -3.51 25.19
N TRP A 578 -2.95 -2.71 26.09
CA TRP A 578 -2.37 -1.41 25.76
C TRP A 578 -1.32 -1.50 24.65
N TYR A 579 -1.12 -0.40 23.94
CA TYR A 579 -0.16 -0.35 22.84
C TYR A 579 1.26 -0.50 23.38
N THR A 580 2.00 -1.44 22.79
CA THR A 580 3.39 -1.78 23.14
C THR A 580 4.19 -2.06 21.85
N GLY A 581 5.52 -2.03 21.96
CA GLY A 581 6.42 -2.21 20.82
C GLY A 581 6.44 -1.00 19.89
N THR A 582 6.77 -1.27 18.63
CA THR A 582 6.79 -0.29 17.53
C THR A 582 5.65 -0.59 16.59
N MET A 583 4.87 0.44 16.26
CA MET A 583 3.68 0.33 15.42
C MET A 583 3.61 1.57 14.52
N PRO A 584 3.54 1.43 13.19
CA PRO A 584 3.36 2.56 12.29
C PRO A 584 1.99 3.22 12.53
N TRP A 585 1.76 4.38 11.92
CA TRP A 585 0.47 5.06 11.94
C TRP A 585 -0.66 4.10 11.55
N THR A 586 -1.51 3.82 12.53
CA THR A 586 -2.61 2.89 12.36
C THR A 586 -3.89 3.55 12.87
N ARG A 587 -4.95 3.51 12.06
CA ARG A 587 -6.27 3.94 12.51
C ARG A 587 -6.81 2.93 13.52
N GLN A 588 -7.24 3.43 14.66
CA GLN A 588 -7.82 2.69 15.76
C GLN A 588 -9.19 3.26 16.09
N GLY A 589 -10.02 2.47 16.73
CA GLY A 589 -11.33 2.93 17.20
C GLY A 589 -11.96 1.96 18.17
N PHE A 590 -12.90 2.48 18.95
CA PHE A 590 -13.66 1.69 19.90
C PHE A 590 -15.01 2.34 20.21
N LEU A 591 -15.95 1.49 20.61
CA LEU A 591 -17.25 1.90 21.13
C LEU A 591 -17.22 1.90 22.66
N PHE A 592 -17.90 2.87 23.26
CA PHE A 592 -18.18 2.85 24.70
C PHE A 592 -19.57 3.42 24.99
N LYS A 593 -20.15 3.00 26.11
CA LYS A 593 -21.45 3.49 26.60
C LYS A 593 -21.28 4.28 27.89
N THR A 594 -21.78 5.50 27.90
CA THR A 594 -21.74 6.40 29.05
C THR A 594 -22.61 5.86 30.19
N GLY A 595 -22.22 6.13 31.44
CA GLY A 595 -23.02 5.77 32.61
C GLY A 595 -24.29 6.62 32.77
N PRO A 596 -25.24 6.20 33.64
CA PRO A 596 -26.50 6.92 33.87
C PRO A 596 -26.33 8.28 34.55
N GLU A 597 -25.23 8.51 35.26
CA GLU A 597 -24.93 9.76 35.97
C GLU A 597 -23.90 10.63 35.23
N THR A 598 -23.57 10.28 33.97
CA THR A 598 -22.58 11.02 33.17
C THR A 598 -22.94 12.51 33.09
N ASN A 599 -22.01 13.37 33.49
CA ASN A 599 -22.15 14.83 33.51
C ASN A 599 -23.35 15.37 34.33
N GLN A 600 -23.95 14.58 35.24
CA GLN A 600 -25.01 15.07 36.13
C GLN A 600 -24.46 15.91 37.30
N ASP A 601 -23.25 15.61 37.77
CA ASP A 601 -22.53 16.44 38.74
C ASP A 601 -21.58 17.41 38.01
N PRO A 602 -21.78 18.74 38.10
CA PRO A 602 -20.93 19.72 37.43
C PRO A 602 -19.46 19.69 37.89
N LYS A 603 -19.15 19.07 39.04
CA LYS A 603 -17.78 18.87 39.55
C LYS A 603 -17.12 17.60 39.01
N ARG A 604 -17.87 16.68 38.38
CA ARG A 604 -17.39 15.40 37.85
C ARG A 604 -17.75 15.28 36.37
N LYS A 605 -17.05 16.07 35.56
CA LYS A 605 -17.20 16.05 34.10
C LYS A 605 -16.54 14.79 33.54
N ALA A 606 -17.16 14.19 32.54
CA ALA A 606 -16.54 13.15 31.74
C ALA A 606 -15.28 13.68 31.03
N TRP A 607 -14.33 12.81 30.72
CA TRP A 607 -13.07 13.19 30.10
C TRP A 607 -12.50 12.06 29.25
N LEU A 608 -11.65 12.44 28.30
CA LEU A 608 -10.85 11.54 27.49
C LEU A 608 -9.37 11.92 27.66
N ARG A 609 -8.52 10.93 27.89
CA ARG A 609 -7.09 11.09 28.12
C ARG A 609 -6.29 10.25 27.15
N LEU A 610 -5.25 10.86 26.59
CA LEU A 610 -4.23 10.20 25.78
C LEU A 610 -2.96 10.13 26.61
N ALA A 611 -2.39 8.94 26.79
CA ALA A 611 -1.33 8.76 27.76
C ALA A 611 -0.42 7.57 27.50
N ILE A 612 0.72 7.60 28.17
CA ILE A 612 1.61 6.46 28.37
C ILE A 612 1.79 6.22 29.87
N TYR A 613 1.66 4.96 30.28
CA TYR A 613 1.66 4.55 31.69
C TYR A 613 2.65 3.41 31.91
N SER A 614 3.51 3.54 32.92
CA SER A 614 4.45 2.49 33.36
C SER A 614 5.23 1.83 32.20
N ALA A 615 5.65 2.63 31.21
CA ALA A 615 6.38 2.15 30.04
C ALA A 615 7.35 3.23 29.56
N THR A 616 8.47 2.79 29.01
CA THR A 616 9.39 3.64 28.24
C THR A 616 8.95 3.71 26.78
N GLY A 617 9.48 4.66 26.01
CA GLY A 617 9.23 4.78 24.57
C GLY A 617 8.41 6.03 24.21
N THR A 618 8.00 6.11 22.95
CA THR A 618 7.28 7.29 22.43
C THR A 618 5.98 6.87 21.75
N VAL A 619 4.91 7.61 22.00
CA VAL A 619 3.62 7.48 21.31
C VAL A 619 3.24 8.80 20.65
N TRP A 620 2.63 8.72 19.48
CA TRP A 620 1.98 9.84 18.82
C TRP A 620 0.49 9.56 18.66
N PHE A 621 -0.33 10.59 18.81
CA PHE A 621 -1.77 10.55 18.58
C PHE A 621 -2.18 11.67 17.63
N ASP A 622 -3.08 11.37 16.70
CA ASP A 622 -3.59 12.31 15.70
C ASP A 622 -5.00 11.92 15.22
N ASP A 623 -5.67 12.81 14.47
CA ASP A 623 -6.99 12.63 13.86
C ASP A 623 -8.04 11.99 14.78
N LEU A 624 -8.16 12.52 16.01
CA LEU A 624 -9.14 12.04 16.98
C LEU A 624 -10.54 12.55 16.66
N GLN A 625 -11.50 11.63 16.55
CA GLN A 625 -12.90 11.94 16.32
C GLN A 625 -13.79 11.18 17.30
N MET A 626 -14.88 11.81 17.74
CA MET A 626 -15.89 11.17 18.60
C MET A 626 -17.29 11.50 18.09
N ARG A 627 -18.12 10.48 17.84
CA ARG A 627 -19.52 10.67 17.45
C ARG A 627 -20.47 9.86 18.30
N GLU A 628 -21.66 10.40 18.56
CA GLU A 628 -22.79 9.62 19.11
C GLU A 628 -23.22 8.60 18.05
N VAL A 629 -23.39 7.34 18.44
CA VAL A 629 -23.94 6.29 17.58
C VAL A 629 -25.45 6.31 17.77
N THR A 630 -26.18 6.59 16.70
CA THR A 630 -27.63 6.42 16.67
C THR A 630 -27.93 4.92 16.66
N GLU A 631 -28.45 4.40 17.77
CA GLU A 631 -28.91 3.01 17.91
C GLU A 631 -30.15 2.73 17.05
#